data_AF-A0A6A3CMX6-F1
#
_entry.id   AF-A0A6A3CMX6-F1
#
_cell.length_a   1.000
_cell.length_b   1.000
_cell.length_c   1.000
_cell.angle_alpha   90.00
_cell.angle_beta   90.00
_cell.angle_gamma   90.00
#
_symmetry.space_group_name_H-M   'P 1'
#
loop_
_entity.id
_entity.type
_entity.pdbx_description
1 polymer ?
#
loop_
_entity_poly.entity_id
_entity_poly.type
_entity_poly.pdbx_seq_one_letter_code
_entity_poly.pdbx_strand_id
1 'polypeptide(L)' 'MKAEVTKNPGVSTYPGLECSGVIESVGENVSRWKACVILSGGGYAEKVAVPATQVLPIPSRV' A
#
# COMPACT_ATOMS: atom_id res chain seq x y z
N MET A 1 26.68 2.75 -0.82
CA MET A 1 26.07 1.63 -0.09
C MET A 1 25.21 0.87 -1.08
N LYS A 2 25.66 -0.31 -1.56
CA LYS A 2 24.92 -1.08 -2.57
C LYS A 2 24.00 -2.06 -1.84
N ALA A 3 22.71 -1.74 -1.79
CA ALA A 3 21.69 -2.71 -1.42
C ALA A 3 21.28 -3.44 -2.70
N GLU A 4 21.62 -4.71 -2.81
CA GLU A 4 21.13 -5.58 -3.88
C GLU A 4 19.86 -6.27 -3.35
N VAL A 5 18.70 -5.70 -3.67
CA VAL A 5 17.39 -6.28 -3.33
C VAL A 5 17.07 -7.33 -4.38
N THR A 6 17.26 -8.60 -4.04
CA THR A 6 16.83 -9.72 -4.87
C THR A 6 15.32 -9.63 -5.12
N LYS A 7 14.92 -9.79 -6.38
CA LYS A 7 13.53 -9.71 -6.84
C LYS A 7 12.70 -10.83 -6.21
N ASN A 8 12.00 -10.53 -5.11
CA ASN A 8 11.02 -11.43 -4.53
C ASN A 8 9.69 -11.27 -5.31
N PRO A 9 9.13 -12.33 -5.93
CA PRO A 9 7.85 -12.22 -6.63
C PRO A 9 6.76 -11.73 -5.67
N GLY A 10 6.20 -10.56 -5.96
CA GLY A 10 5.18 -9.89 -5.12
C GLY A 10 5.67 -8.64 -4.39
N VAL A 11 6.99 -8.38 -4.37
CA VAL A 11 7.58 -7.15 -3.81
C VAL A 11 7.87 -6.18 -4.95
N SER A 12 7.38 -4.94 -4.81
CA SER A 12 7.69 -3.88 -5.76
C SER A 12 9.19 -3.58 -5.79
N THR A 13 9.73 -3.30 -6.98
CA THR A 13 11.11 -2.82 -7.13
C THR A 13 11.26 -1.34 -6.74
N TYR A 14 10.14 -0.63 -6.60
CA TYR A 14 10.13 0.77 -6.19
C TYR A 14 10.13 0.90 -4.66
N PRO A 15 10.83 1.90 -4.10
CA PRO A 15 10.89 2.11 -2.65
C PRO A 15 9.55 2.57 -2.06
N GLY A 16 9.48 2.56 -0.72
CA GLY A 16 8.31 3.00 0.04
C GLY A 16 7.60 1.84 0.73
N LEU A 17 7.70 1.78 2.05
CA LEU A 17 7.14 0.72 2.90
C LEU A 17 5.82 1.15 3.57
N GLU A 18 5.39 2.37 3.35
CA GLU A 18 4.17 2.94 3.91
C GLU A 18 3.63 4.03 2.98
N CYS A 19 2.31 4.23 3.01
CA CYS A 19 1.69 5.43 2.44
C CYS A 19 0.31 5.68 3.06
N SER A 20 -0.20 6.90 2.88
CA SER A 20 -1.59 7.24 3.17
C SER A 20 -2.22 7.97 1.99
N GLY A 21 -3.53 7.84 1.82
CA GLY A 21 -4.21 8.45 0.67
C GLY A 21 -5.68 8.09 0.52
N VAL A 22 -6.20 8.39 -0.67
CA VAL A 22 -7.58 8.15 -1.07
C VAL A 22 -7.64 6.96 -2.02
N ILE A 23 -8.55 6.02 -1.75
CA ILE A 23 -8.77 4.87 -2.63
C ILE A 23 -9.45 5.31 -3.92
N GLU A 24 -8.73 5.26 -5.04
CA GLU A 24 -9.25 5.59 -6.38
C GLU A 24 -10.18 4.49 -6.90
N SER A 25 -9.79 3.21 -6.76
CA SER A 25 -10.56 2.04 -7.19
C SER A 25 -10.45 0.88 -6.21
N VAL A 26 -11.43 -0.01 -6.21
CA VAL A 26 -11.49 -1.22 -5.37
C VAL A 26 -11.80 -2.44 -6.25
N GLY A 27 -11.26 -3.60 -5.88
CA GLY A 27 -11.59 -4.87 -6.51
C GLY A 27 -12.99 -5.37 -6.12
N GLU A 28 -13.45 -6.41 -6.79
CA GLU A 28 -14.72 -7.08 -6.46
C GLU A 28 -14.69 -7.53 -4.98
N ASN A 29 -15.74 -7.19 -4.23
CA ASN A 29 -15.90 -7.47 -2.79
C ASN A 29 -15.09 -6.61 -1.81
N VAL A 30 -14.49 -5.50 -2.25
CA VAL A 30 -13.80 -4.55 -1.35
C VAL A 30 -14.62 -3.27 -1.16
N SER A 31 -14.90 -2.90 0.09
CA SER A 31 -15.53 -1.63 0.45
C SER A 31 -14.49 -0.49 0.49
N ARG A 32 -14.92 0.76 0.22
CA ARG A 32 -14.02 1.94 0.16
C ARG A 32 -13.76 2.53 1.55
N TRP A 33 -12.51 2.91 1.81
CA TRP A 33 -12.00 3.55 3.03
C TRP A 33 -11.00 4.66 2.65
N LYS A 34 -10.65 5.57 3.56
CA LYS A 34 -9.35 6.29 3.44
C LYS A 34 -8.28 5.39 4.04
N ALA A 35 -7.12 5.32 3.40
CA ALA A 35 -6.15 4.29 3.68
C ALA A 35 -4.90 4.87 4.37
N CYS A 36 -4.48 4.22 5.45
CA CYS A 36 -3.09 4.17 5.88
C CYS A 36 -2.65 2.71 5.76
N VAL A 37 -1.51 2.46 5.11
CA VAL A 37 -1.08 1.10 4.72
C VAL A 37 0.41 0.90 4.99
N ILE A 38 0.76 -0.32 5.41
CA ILE A 38 2.13 -0.83 5.40
C ILE A 38 2.30 -1.72 4.17
N LEU A 39 3.33 -1.46 3.39
CA LEU A 39 3.58 -2.04 2.07
C LEU A 39 4.86 -2.86 2.06
N SER A 40 4.93 -3.84 1.16
CA SER A 40 6.19 -4.54 0.85
C SER A 40 7.05 -3.78 -0.16
N GLY A 41 6.70 -2.55 -0.51
CA GLY A 41 7.37 -1.70 -1.51
C GLY A 41 6.36 -0.92 -2.36
N GLY A 42 6.83 0.11 -3.08
CA GLY A 42 6.05 0.87 -4.06
C GLY A 42 5.26 2.06 -3.51
N GLY A 43 5.42 2.41 -2.24
CA GLY A 43 4.74 3.58 -1.64
C GLY A 43 5.22 4.94 -2.19
N TYR A 44 6.41 5.01 -2.81
CA TYR A 44 6.92 6.23 -3.44
C TYR A 44 6.47 6.30 -4.91
N ALA A 45 5.16 6.29 -5.10
CA ALA A 45 4.50 6.39 -6.39
C ALA A 45 3.19 7.19 -6.23
N GLU A 46 2.66 7.73 -7.32
CA GLU A 46 1.36 8.41 -7.30
C GLU A 46 0.21 7.43 -7.04
N LYS A 47 0.39 6.16 -7.43
CA LYS A 47 -0.58 5.08 -7.28
C LYS A 47 0.13 3.78 -6.90
N VAL A 48 -0.47 3.04 -5.98
CA VAL A 48 0.01 1.72 -5.55
C VAL A 48 -1.18 0.79 -5.33
N ALA A 49 -1.06 -0.45 -5.82
CA ALA A 49 -2.05 -1.49 -5.55
C ALA A 49 -1.74 -2.13 -4.19
N VAL A 50 -2.76 -2.24 -3.34
CA VAL A 50 -2.61 -2.74 -1.96
C VAL A 50 -3.69 -3.78 -1.67
N PRO A 51 -3.34 -4.94 -1.11
CA PRO A 51 -4.32 -5.88 -0.59
C PRO A 51 -5.22 -5.23 0.46
N ALA A 52 -6.53 -5.46 0.37
CA ALA A 52 -7.51 -4.84 1.28
C ALA A 52 -7.23 -5.14 2.77
N THR A 53 -6.62 -6.28 3.08
CA THR A 53 -6.22 -6.70 4.43
C THR A 53 -5.11 -5.84 5.05
N GLN A 54 -4.39 -5.04 4.26
CA GLN A 54 -3.34 -4.13 4.71
C GLN A 54 -3.85 -2.70 4.93
N VAL A 55 -5.12 -2.42 4.61
CA VAL A 55 -5.74 -1.10 4.80
C VAL A 55 -6.24 -0.97 6.23
N LEU A 56 -5.70 0.00 6.96
CA LEU A 56 -6.18 0.32 8.30
C LEU A 56 -7.47 1.16 8.22
N PRO A 57 -8.54 0.80 8.96
CA PRO A 57 -9.73 1.62 9.04
C PRO A 57 -9.43 2.94 9.75
N ILE A 58 -10.15 4.00 9.37
CA ILE A 58 -10.07 5.28 10.08
C ILE A 58 -10.68 5.10 11.48
N PRO A 59 -9.99 5.51 12.56
CA PRO A 59 -10.57 5.51 13.89
C PRO A 59 -11.87 6.33 13.93
N SER A 60 -12.93 5.76 14.51
CA SER A 60 -14.26 6.38 14.57
C SER A 60 -14.37 7.53 15.59
N ARG A 61 -13.33 7.77 16.40
CA ARG A 61 -13.19 8.91 17.30
C ARG A 61 -11.73 9.04 17.75
N VAL A 62 -11.23 10.27 17.78
CA VAL A 62 -10.11 10.71 18.63
C VAL A 62 -10.67 11.62 19.72
#